data_AF-A0A3D1CMM4-F1
#
_entry.id   AF-A0A3D1CMM4-F1
#
_cell.length_a   1.000
_cell.length_b   1.000
_cell.length_c   1.000
_cell.angle_alpha   90.00
_cell.angle_beta   90.00
_cell.angle_gamma   90.00
#
_symmetry.space_group_name_H-M   'P 1'
#
loop_
_entity.id
_entity.type
_entity.pdbx_description
1 polymer ?
#
loop_
_entity_poly.entity_id
_entity_poly.type
_entity_poly.pdbx_seq_one_letter_code
_entity_poly.pdbx_strand_id
1 'polypeptide(L)'
;PDWSTVYEYRPKKGDPDDIDNILKEYKPVAHRIRQIIDLLSPAGVQRLRNMEDGDEIDINAAVDAMIAIRMGEQPNTRITMRNVIKNRDLAVTVLLDLSESTNDVIEGSDKTVLDLTREAATLVATAINGIGDPFALHGFASDGRHDVQYFRFKDFNQPFDDESKARLAGMKGGLSTRMGAAMRHAAQQLLKQPERRKLLLLVTDGEPSDIDERDPQHLRHDTRKAVDELWSRGVMTYCLTLDANADSYVKRIFGENNYTIVDHVDRLPEKLPT
;
A
#
# COMPACT_ATOMS: atom_id res chain seq x y z
N PRO A 1 27.56 -7.97 2.70
CA PRO A 1 26.93 -6.81 3.35
C PRO A 1 26.76 -5.59 2.43
N ASP A 2 27.64 -5.39 1.44
CA ASP A 2 27.60 -4.20 0.57
C ASP A 2 27.31 -4.56 -0.91
N TRP A 3 26.18 -5.23 -1.18
CA TRP A 3 25.81 -5.64 -2.55
C TRP A 3 25.17 -4.50 -3.36
N SER A 4 24.46 -3.60 -2.69
CA SER A 4 23.83 -2.43 -3.32
C SER A 4 23.97 -1.17 -2.48
N THR A 5 24.10 -0.01 -3.14
CA THR A 5 24.17 1.30 -2.48
C THR A 5 22.90 2.09 -2.77
N VAL A 6 22.26 2.63 -1.73
CA VAL A 6 21.05 3.45 -1.84
C VAL A 6 21.38 4.90 -1.49
N TYR A 7 21.03 5.83 -2.37
CA TYR A 7 21.23 7.28 -2.18
C TYR A 7 19.88 7.98 -2.04
N GLU A 8 19.69 8.73 -0.95
CA GLU A 8 18.46 9.50 -0.74
C GLU A 8 18.52 10.88 -1.40
N TYR A 9 17.48 11.22 -2.16
CA TYR A 9 17.31 12.50 -2.83
C TYR A 9 15.98 13.15 -2.45
N ARG A 10 15.95 14.48 -2.53
CA ARG A 10 14.71 15.26 -2.50
C ARG A 10 14.39 15.75 -3.91
N PRO A 11 13.23 15.36 -4.47
CA PRO A 11 12.80 15.81 -5.79
C PRO A 11 12.73 17.33 -5.91
N LYS A 12 12.84 17.82 -7.15
CA LYS A 12 12.54 19.22 -7.47
C LYS A 12 11.04 19.48 -7.22
N LYS A 13 10.70 20.73 -6.93
CA LYS A 13 9.30 21.15 -6.78
C LYS A 13 8.72 21.46 -8.16
N GLY A 14 7.58 20.87 -8.48
CA GLY A 14 6.69 21.23 -9.59
C GLY A 14 5.52 22.08 -9.11
N ASP A 15 4.47 22.18 -9.92
CA ASP A 15 3.26 22.94 -9.61
C ASP A 15 2.27 22.09 -8.78
N PRO A 16 1.89 22.51 -7.56
CA PRO A 16 0.87 21.81 -6.77
C PRO A 16 -0.51 21.72 -7.45
N ASP A 17 -0.85 22.68 -8.32
CA ASP A 17 -2.17 22.74 -8.95
C ASP A 17 -2.41 21.54 -9.87
N ASP A 18 -1.34 20.96 -10.44
CA ASP A 18 -1.41 19.72 -11.22
C ASP A 18 -1.99 18.57 -10.40
N ILE A 19 -1.58 18.46 -9.12
CA ILE A 19 -2.05 17.43 -8.20
C ILE A 19 -3.51 17.67 -7.82
N ASP A 20 -3.91 18.92 -7.62
CA ASP A 20 -5.29 19.25 -7.27
C ASP A 20 -6.28 19.03 -8.43
N ASN A 21 -5.81 19.16 -9.68
CA ASN A 21 -6.60 18.84 -10.87
C ASN A 21 -6.83 17.33 -11.00
N ILE A 22 -5.78 16.52 -10.80
CA ILE A 22 -5.86 15.05 -10.77
C ILE A 22 -6.92 14.57 -9.74
N LEU A 23 -6.94 15.18 -8.55
CA LEU A 23 -7.89 14.81 -7.50
C LEU A 23 -9.35 15.10 -7.84
N LYS A 24 -9.61 16.10 -8.69
CA LYS A 24 -10.97 16.40 -9.16
C LYS A 24 -11.45 15.36 -10.17
N GLU A 25 -10.55 14.90 -11.04
CA GLU A 25 -10.85 13.96 -12.13
C GLU A 25 -11.16 12.55 -11.60
N TYR A 26 -10.39 12.04 -10.64
CA TYR A 26 -10.42 10.61 -10.26
C TYR A 26 -11.03 10.30 -8.87
N LYS A 27 -11.96 11.13 -8.39
CA LYS A 27 -12.65 10.92 -7.09
C LYS A 27 -13.17 9.49 -6.83
N PRO A 28 -13.74 8.74 -7.80
CA PRO A 28 -14.25 7.39 -7.57
C PRO A 28 -13.17 6.37 -7.19
N VAL A 29 -11.98 6.48 -7.79
CA VAL A 29 -10.84 5.57 -7.59
C VAL A 29 -10.28 5.71 -6.18
N ALA A 30 -10.15 6.94 -5.69
CA ALA A 30 -9.70 7.23 -4.34
C ALA A 30 -10.60 6.58 -3.26
N HIS A 31 -11.91 6.43 -3.52
CA HIS A 31 -12.83 5.80 -2.59
C HIS A 31 -12.62 4.29 -2.46
N ARG A 32 -12.15 3.59 -3.50
CA ARG A 32 -11.93 2.13 -3.45
C ARG A 32 -10.56 1.78 -2.84
N ILE A 33 -9.52 2.57 -3.14
CA ILE A 33 -8.21 2.45 -2.47
C ILE A 33 -8.37 2.62 -0.96
N ARG A 34 -9.24 3.56 -0.56
CA ARG A 34 -9.66 3.71 0.83
C ARG A 34 -10.16 2.41 1.43
N GLN A 35 -11.01 1.67 0.72
CA GLN A 35 -11.59 0.41 1.20
C GLN A 35 -10.53 -0.69 1.38
N ILE A 36 -9.52 -0.78 0.51
CA ILE A 36 -8.39 -1.72 0.72
C ILE A 36 -7.68 -1.41 2.03
N ILE A 37 -7.35 -0.14 2.25
CA ILE A 37 -6.65 0.30 3.47
C ILE A 37 -7.54 0.10 4.71
N ASP A 38 -8.84 0.35 4.59
CA ASP A 38 -9.83 0.10 5.65
C ASP A 38 -9.93 -1.38 6.03
N LEU A 39 -9.90 -2.29 5.04
CA LEU A 39 -9.88 -3.75 5.30
C LEU A 39 -8.61 -4.18 6.05
N LEU A 40 -7.47 -3.55 5.74
CA LEU A 40 -6.19 -3.85 6.39
C LEU A 40 -6.08 -3.29 7.80
N SER A 41 -6.85 -2.27 8.16
CA SER A 41 -6.93 -1.73 9.52
C SER A 41 -8.31 -1.13 9.81
N PRO A 42 -9.26 -1.97 10.24
CA PRO A 42 -10.61 -1.51 10.56
C PRO A 42 -10.58 -0.57 11.76
N ALA A 43 -11.06 0.65 11.57
CA ALA A 43 -11.46 1.53 12.66
C ALA A 43 -12.86 1.14 13.13
N GLY A 44 -13.08 1.11 14.44
CA GLY A 44 -14.46 1.07 14.96
C GLY A 44 -14.64 0.33 16.26
N VAL A 45 -15.88 0.30 16.71
CA VAL A 45 -16.28 -0.46 17.89
C VAL A 45 -16.57 -1.89 17.45
N GLN A 46 -15.69 -2.82 17.82
CA GLN A 46 -15.96 -4.24 17.65
C GLN A 46 -16.73 -4.74 18.88
N ARG A 47 -17.91 -5.31 18.61
CA ARG A 47 -18.70 -6.04 19.62
C ARG A 47 -18.10 -7.43 19.80
N LEU A 48 -17.40 -7.65 20.91
CA LEU A 48 -17.01 -8.99 21.34
C LEU A 48 -18.20 -9.60 22.10
N ARG A 49 -18.74 -10.69 21.59
CA ARG A 49 -19.89 -11.42 22.14
C ARG A 49 -19.43 -12.69 22.84
N ASN A 50 -20.36 -13.36 23.52
CA ASN A 50 -20.09 -14.60 24.24
C ASN A 50 -18.99 -14.45 25.28
N MET A 51 -19.06 -13.39 26.08
CA MET A 51 -18.19 -13.20 27.23
C MET A 51 -18.93 -13.61 28.52
N GLU A 52 -18.17 -14.06 29.52
CA GLU A 52 -18.71 -14.24 30.89
C GLU A 52 -18.80 -12.89 31.60
N ASP A 53 -17.80 -12.03 31.38
CA ASP A 53 -17.65 -10.73 32.05
C ASP A 53 -17.56 -9.57 31.03
N GLY A 54 -18.70 -9.30 30.38
CA GLY A 54 -18.89 -8.19 29.45
C GLY A 54 -19.64 -7.02 30.09
N ASP A 55 -19.48 -5.83 29.52
CA ASP A 55 -20.05 -4.59 30.07
C ASP A 55 -21.55 -4.43 29.75
N GLU A 56 -22.04 -5.15 28.72
CA GLU A 56 -23.44 -5.15 28.27
C GLU A 56 -23.96 -6.60 28.12
N ILE A 57 -25.28 -6.79 28.21
CA ILE A 57 -25.92 -8.09 27.97
C ILE A 57 -26.20 -8.24 26.47
N ASP A 58 -25.76 -9.35 25.84
CA ASP A 58 -26.23 -9.72 24.51
C ASP A 58 -27.61 -10.36 24.65
N ILE A 59 -28.64 -9.59 24.28
CA ILE A 59 -30.04 -10.00 24.41
C ILE A 59 -30.31 -11.32 23.69
N ASN A 60 -29.69 -11.57 22.53
CA ASN A 60 -29.92 -12.82 21.80
C ASN A 60 -29.34 -14.01 22.58
N ALA A 61 -28.11 -13.89 23.07
CA ALA A 61 -27.48 -14.94 23.88
C ALA A 61 -28.25 -15.20 25.19
N ALA A 62 -28.81 -14.14 25.81
CA ALA A 62 -29.65 -14.26 27.00
C ALA A 62 -31.00 -14.95 26.70
N VAL A 63 -31.61 -14.65 25.55
CA VAL A 63 -32.84 -15.32 25.09
C VAL A 63 -32.56 -16.80 24.82
N ASP A 64 -31.48 -17.12 24.11
CA ASP A 64 -31.09 -18.50 23.81
C ASP A 64 -30.81 -19.29 25.10
N ALA A 65 -30.11 -18.69 26.06
CA ALA A 65 -29.89 -19.28 27.38
C ALA A 65 -31.22 -19.54 28.12
N MET A 66 -32.18 -18.61 28.04
CA MET A 66 -33.49 -18.77 28.67
C MET A 66 -34.34 -19.87 27.99
N ILE A 67 -34.22 -20.01 26.67
CA ILE A 67 -34.86 -21.10 25.92
C ILE A 67 -34.27 -22.45 26.36
N ALA A 68 -32.93 -22.56 26.43
CA ALA A 68 -32.25 -23.78 26.86
C ALA A 68 -32.68 -24.20 28.28
N ILE A 69 -32.75 -23.26 29.23
CA ILE A 69 -33.23 -23.51 30.59
C ILE A 69 -34.66 -24.06 30.58
N ARG A 70 -35.56 -23.48 29.78
CA ARG A 70 -36.95 -23.94 29.66
C ARG A 70 -37.06 -25.32 29.01
N MET A 71 -36.11 -25.68 28.15
CA MET A 71 -36.03 -27.01 27.54
C MET A 71 -35.33 -28.05 28.45
N GLY A 72 -34.79 -27.64 29.60
CA GLY A 72 -34.04 -28.51 30.51
C GLY A 72 -32.61 -28.80 30.06
N GLU A 73 -32.08 -28.03 29.11
CA GLU A 73 -30.71 -28.13 28.61
C GLU A 73 -29.77 -27.22 29.43
N GLN A 74 -28.46 -27.52 29.42
CA GLN A 74 -27.48 -26.62 30.05
C GLN A 74 -27.31 -25.35 29.21
N PRO A 75 -27.61 -24.16 29.76
CA PRO A 75 -27.45 -22.90 29.04
C PRO A 75 -25.98 -22.49 28.94
N ASN A 76 -25.65 -21.79 27.86
CA ASN A 76 -24.37 -21.09 27.77
C ASN A 76 -24.38 -19.89 28.74
N THR A 77 -23.45 -19.85 29.69
CA THR A 77 -23.33 -18.76 30.67
C THR A 77 -22.75 -17.48 30.08
N ARG A 78 -22.19 -17.54 28.88
CA ARG A 78 -21.56 -16.41 28.20
C ARG A 78 -22.58 -15.52 27.49
N ILE A 79 -23.43 -14.84 28.25
CA ILE A 79 -24.53 -14.02 27.72
C ILE A 79 -24.19 -12.53 27.61
N THR A 80 -22.95 -12.14 27.92
CA THR A 80 -22.53 -10.73 27.91
C THR A 80 -21.63 -10.41 26.72
N MET A 81 -21.49 -9.12 26.45
CA MET A 81 -20.70 -8.56 25.37
C MET A 81 -19.98 -7.29 25.81
N ARG A 82 -18.87 -6.98 25.14
CA ARG A 82 -18.09 -5.76 25.37
C ARG A 82 -17.86 -5.03 24.05
N ASN A 83 -17.99 -3.71 24.10
CA ASN A 83 -17.67 -2.81 23.01
C ASN A 83 -16.18 -2.44 23.10
N VAL A 84 -15.34 -3.05 22.27
CA VAL A 84 -13.91 -2.70 22.20
C VAL A 84 -13.70 -1.68 21.10
N ILE A 85 -13.27 -0.48 21.47
CA ILE A 85 -12.81 0.52 20.50
C ILE A 85 -11.51 0.02 19.91
N LYS A 86 -11.52 -0.39 18.65
CA LYS A 86 -10.30 -0.58 17.87
C LYS A 86 -9.87 0.75 17.29
N ASN A 87 -8.75 1.25 17.81
CA ASN A 87 -8.04 2.35 17.19
C ASN A 87 -7.31 1.82 15.95
N ARG A 88 -7.23 2.65 14.91
CA ARG A 88 -6.41 2.33 13.73
C ARG A 88 -4.95 2.27 14.17
N ASP A 89 -4.28 1.22 13.74
CA ASP A 89 -2.94 0.84 14.21
C ASP A 89 -2.12 0.35 13.02
N LEU A 90 -2.12 1.17 11.96
CA LEU A 90 -1.51 0.89 10.66
C LEU A 90 -0.63 2.05 10.22
N ALA A 91 0.63 1.74 9.90
CA ALA A 91 1.52 2.65 9.19
C ALA A 91 1.70 2.17 7.74
N VAL A 92 1.69 3.12 6.79
CA VAL A 92 1.76 2.82 5.36
C VAL A 92 2.98 3.49 4.71
N THR A 93 3.77 2.76 3.95
CA THR A 93 4.75 3.37 3.03
C THR A 93 4.31 3.09 1.60
N VAL A 94 4.04 4.15 0.85
CA VAL A 94 3.78 4.08 -0.59
C VAL A 94 5.10 4.28 -1.30
N LEU A 95 5.49 3.30 -2.11
CA LEU A 95 6.74 3.28 -2.86
C LEU A 95 6.41 3.28 -4.36
N LEU A 96 6.80 4.35 -5.05
CA LEU A 96 6.57 4.55 -6.48
C LEU A 96 7.80 4.10 -7.28
N ASP A 97 7.59 3.29 -8.30
CA ASP A 97 8.58 3.00 -9.33
C ASP A 97 8.68 4.18 -10.30
N LEU A 98 9.88 4.73 -10.48
CA LEU A 98 10.14 5.90 -11.33
C LEU A 98 11.06 5.56 -12.51
N SER A 99 10.96 4.34 -13.04
CA SER A 99 11.87 3.83 -14.06
C SER A 99 11.64 4.45 -15.47
N GLU A 100 12.46 4.03 -16.44
CA GLU A 100 12.40 4.52 -17.82
C GLU A 100 11.13 4.11 -18.56
N SER A 101 10.58 2.92 -18.30
CA SER A 101 9.30 2.46 -18.89
C SER A 101 8.14 3.38 -18.51
N THR A 102 8.31 4.12 -17.41
CA THR A 102 7.34 5.09 -16.95
C THR A 102 7.23 6.29 -17.90
N ASN A 103 8.16 6.53 -18.82
CA ASN A 103 8.02 7.58 -19.85
C ASN A 103 7.25 7.12 -21.10
N ASP A 104 6.85 5.85 -21.19
CA ASP A 104 6.11 5.35 -22.36
C ASP A 104 4.69 5.97 -22.42
N VAL A 105 4.21 6.19 -23.64
CA VAL A 105 2.84 6.66 -23.91
C VAL A 105 1.92 5.45 -23.88
N ILE A 106 0.82 5.55 -23.16
CA ILE A 106 -0.13 4.44 -23.04
C ILE A 106 -0.86 4.24 -24.37
N GLU A 107 -0.99 2.99 -24.81
CA GLU A 107 -1.76 2.65 -26.01
C GLU A 107 -3.21 3.17 -25.89
N GLY A 108 -3.56 4.15 -26.72
CA GLY A 108 -4.90 4.75 -26.77
C GLY A 108 -5.11 5.97 -25.88
N SER A 109 -4.07 6.56 -25.29
CA SER A 109 -4.13 7.81 -24.52
C SER A 109 -2.99 8.77 -24.89
N ASP A 110 -3.19 10.08 -24.70
CA ASP A 110 -2.12 11.09 -24.83
C ASP A 110 -1.26 11.21 -23.55
N LYS A 111 -1.59 10.45 -22.49
CA LYS A 111 -0.86 10.46 -21.21
C LYS A 111 0.32 9.50 -21.22
N THR A 112 1.36 9.83 -20.45
CA THR A 112 2.49 8.92 -20.17
C THR A 112 2.19 8.01 -18.98
N VAL A 113 2.90 6.90 -18.86
CA VAL A 113 2.83 6.02 -17.67
C VAL A 113 3.25 6.77 -16.39
N LEU A 114 4.09 7.80 -16.51
CA LEU A 114 4.50 8.69 -15.43
C LEU A 114 3.34 9.53 -14.93
N ASP A 115 2.53 10.04 -15.86
CA ASP A 115 1.34 10.78 -15.50
C ASP A 115 0.35 9.87 -14.78
N LEU A 116 0.14 8.63 -15.26
CA LEU A 116 -0.70 7.67 -14.54
C LEU A 116 -0.15 7.28 -13.17
N THR A 117 1.16 7.06 -13.07
CA THR A 117 1.81 6.73 -11.80
C THR A 117 1.68 7.90 -10.82
N ARG A 118 1.81 9.14 -11.30
CA ARG A 118 1.58 10.37 -10.52
C ARG A 118 0.11 10.46 -10.09
N GLU A 119 -0.82 10.14 -10.98
CA GLU A 119 -2.26 10.12 -10.71
C GLU A 119 -2.60 9.09 -9.63
N ALA A 120 -2.18 7.85 -9.82
CA ALA A 120 -2.37 6.76 -8.88
C ALA A 120 -1.75 7.10 -7.50
N ALA A 121 -0.51 7.60 -7.49
CA ALA A 121 0.17 8.02 -6.27
C ALA A 121 -0.59 9.12 -5.52
N THR A 122 -1.08 10.11 -6.25
CA THR A 122 -1.87 11.23 -5.73
C THR A 122 -3.18 10.74 -5.11
N LEU A 123 -3.87 9.82 -5.77
CA LEU A 123 -5.12 9.23 -5.29
C LEU A 123 -4.90 8.37 -4.05
N VAL A 124 -3.87 7.53 -4.06
CA VAL A 124 -3.47 6.70 -2.91
C VAL A 124 -3.12 7.59 -1.72
N ALA A 125 -2.24 8.58 -1.91
CA ALA A 125 -1.80 9.48 -0.85
C ALA A 125 -2.96 10.26 -0.24
N THR A 126 -3.87 10.74 -1.09
CA THR A 126 -5.07 11.48 -0.63
C THR A 126 -6.08 10.57 0.05
N ALA A 127 -6.24 9.33 -0.43
CA ALA A 127 -7.05 8.32 0.24
C ALA A 127 -6.50 8.05 1.64
N ILE A 128 -5.22 7.69 1.78
CA ILE A 128 -4.59 7.39 3.08
C ILE A 128 -4.68 8.60 4.02
N ASN A 129 -4.34 9.80 3.53
CA ASN A 129 -4.41 11.04 4.30
C ASN A 129 -5.83 11.32 4.79
N GLY A 130 -6.84 11.05 3.96
CA GLY A 130 -8.25 11.23 4.32
C GLY A 130 -8.77 10.26 5.37
N ILE A 131 -8.16 9.07 5.51
CA ILE A 131 -8.50 8.12 6.60
C ILE A 131 -7.69 8.41 7.87
N GLY A 132 -6.53 9.06 7.73
CA GLY A 132 -5.69 9.50 8.85
C GLY A 132 -4.67 8.47 9.36
N ASP A 133 -4.30 7.47 8.55
CA ASP A 133 -3.14 6.63 8.90
C ASP A 133 -1.83 7.41 8.71
N PRO A 134 -0.83 7.21 9.59
CA PRO A 134 0.53 7.66 9.33
C PRO A 134 1.07 7.01 8.06
N PHE A 135 1.54 7.84 7.13
CA PHE A 135 2.11 7.33 5.89
C PHE A 135 3.34 8.09 5.42
N ALA A 136 4.14 7.44 4.59
CA ALA A 136 5.20 8.06 3.81
C ALA A 136 4.99 7.79 2.32
N LEU A 137 5.38 8.75 1.48
CA LEU A 137 5.32 8.66 0.02
C LEU A 137 6.73 8.85 -0.53
N HIS A 138 7.29 7.77 -1.06
CA HIS A 138 8.63 7.73 -1.60
C HIS A 138 8.62 7.14 -3.01
N GLY A 139 9.70 7.34 -3.76
CA GLY A 139 9.91 6.71 -5.05
C GLY A 139 11.32 6.18 -5.18
N PHE A 140 11.57 5.37 -6.20
CA PHE A 140 12.91 4.86 -6.48
C PHE A 140 13.14 4.71 -7.98
N ALA A 141 14.42 4.77 -8.34
CA ALA A 141 14.96 4.41 -9.64
C ALA A 141 16.37 3.85 -9.41
N SER A 142 16.97 3.13 -10.35
CA SER A 142 18.32 2.63 -10.20
C SER A 142 19.16 2.75 -11.46
N ASP A 143 20.45 2.99 -11.29
CA ASP A 143 21.47 2.92 -12.34
C ASP A 143 22.52 1.88 -11.91
N GLY A 144 22.14 0.60 -12.02
CA GLY A 144 22.92 -0.52 -11.50
C GLY A 144 22.88 -0.66 -9.98
N ARG A 145 23.55 -1.71 -9.47
CA ARG A 145 23.54 -2.01 -8.02
C ARG A 145 24.16 -0.94 -7.15
N HIS A 146 25.09 -0.15 -7.69
CA HIS A 146 25.86 0.84 -6.93
C HIS A 146 25.20 2.23 -6.91
N ASP A 147 24.11 2.46 -7.64
CA ASP A 147 23.37 3.72 -7.62
C ASP A 147 21.86 3.47 -7.62
N VAL A 148 21.32 3.04 -6.48
CA VAL A 148 19.87 2.99 -6.27
C VAL A 148 19.41 4.33 -5.71
N GLN A 149 18.73 5.12 -6.53
CA GLN A 149 18.24 6.44 -6.18
C GLN A 149 16.89 6.33 -5.47
N TYR A 150 16.79 6.91 -4.28
CA TYR A 150 15.60 6.88 -3.43
C TYR A 150 15.06 8.27 -3.20
N PHE A 151 13.86 8.55 -3.66
CA PHE A 151 13.25 9.87 -3.64
C PHE A 151 12.23 9.99 -2.51
N ARG A 152 12.36 11.02 -1.67
CA ARG A 152 11.43 11.26 -0.56
C ARG A 152 10.50 12.43 -0.88
N PHE A 153 9.25 12.12 -1.23
CA PHE A 153 8.22 13.14 -1.50
C PHE A 153 7.59 13.64 -0.19
N LYS A 154 7.25 12.71 0.70
CA LYS A 154 6.65 12.97 2.02
C LYS A 154 7.11 11.93 3.03
N ASP A 155 7.59 12.37 4.17
CA ASP A 155 7.94 11.52 5.32
C ASP A 155 6.77 11.31 6.29
N PHE A 156 6.88 10.32 7.19
CA PHE A 156 5.86 10.04 8.22
C PHE A 156 5.56 11.25 9.13
N ASN A 157 6.58 12.06 9.44
CA ASN A 157 6.46 13.23 10.32
C ASN A 157 6.04 14.52 9.58
N GLN A 158 5.72 14.43 8.29
CA GLN A 158 5.29 15.56 7.47
C GLN A 158 3.79 15.46 7.14
N PRO A 159 3.06 16.58 7.13
CA PRO A 159 1.71 16.60 6.59
C PRO A 159 1.71 16.41 5.07
N PHE A 160 0.61 15.91 4.51
CA PHE A 160 0.41 15.89 3.06
C PHE A 160 -0.17 17.24 2.60
N ASP A 161 0.70 18.24 2.50
CA ASP A 161 0.42 19.63 2.16
C ASP A 161 0.94 20.01 0.77
N ASP A 162 0.82 21.29 0.40
CA ASP A 162 1.27 21.79 -0.90
C ASP A 162 2.77 21.58 -1.15
N GLU A 163 3.59 21.47 -0.09
CA GLU A 163 5.00 21.15 -0.27
C GLU A 163 5.19 19.69 -0.73
N SER A 164 4.45 18.77 -0.10
CA SER A 164 4.44 17.35 -0.50
C SER A 164 3.87 17.17 -1.91
N LYS A 165 2.79 17.89 -2.23
CA LYS A 165 2.20 17.92 -3.58
C LYS A 165 3.17 18.48 -4.62
N ALA A 166 3.85 19.59 -4.33
CA ALA A 166 4.85 20.17 -5.23
C ALA A 166 5.98 19.18 -5.55
N ARG A 167 6.46 18.43 -4.54
CA ARG A 167 7.50 17.41 -4.76
C ARG A 167 6.99 16.26 -5.63
N LEU A 168 5.73 15.85 -5.42
CA LEU A 168 5.10 14.81 -6.24
C LEU A 168 4.86 15.29 -7.68
N ALA A 169 4.49 16.56 -7.89
CA ALA A 169 4.35 17.15 -9.22
C ALA A 169 5.69 17.21 -9.96
N GLY A 170 6.78 17.52 -9.25
CA GLY A 170 8.14 17.55 -9.80
C GLY A 170 8.79 16.18 -10.02
N MET A 171 8.02 15.09 -9.87
CA MET A 171 8.44 13.72 -10.14
C MET A 171 8.84 13.54 -11.60
N LYS A 172 9.97 12.85 -11.82
CA LYS A 172 10.51 12.50 -13.13
C LYS A 172 10.79 11.00 -13.17
N GLY A 173 10.40 10.37 -14.27
CA GLY A 173 10.76 8.99 -14.57
C GLY A 173 12.11 8.91 -15.29
N GLY A 174 12.82 7.81 -15.10
CA GLY A 174 14.06 7.47 -15.78
C GLY A 174 14.81 6.33 -15.09
N LEU A 175 15.84 5.81 -15.76
CA LEU A 175 16.71 4.74 -15.26
C LEU A 175 15.98 3.39 -15.08
N SER A 176 16.55 2.47 -14.30
CA SER A 176 16.09 1.10 -14.10
C SER A 176 15.35 0.87 -12.77
N THR A 177 15.01 -0.38 -12.48
CA THR A 177 14.13 -0.82 -11.39
C THR A 177 14.77 -1.89 -10.49
N ARG A 178 15.42 -1.47 -9.39
CA ARG A 178 15.84 -2.37 -8.29
C ARG A 178 14.88 -2.34 -7.09
N MET A 179 13.75 -3.03 -7.25
CA MET A 179 12.70 -3.08 -6.21
C MET A 179 13.21 -3.63 -4.87
N GLY A 180 13.98 -4.72 -4.88
CA GLY A 180 14.42 -5.37 -3.62
C GLY A 180 15.27 -4.47 -2.72
N ALA A 181 16.15 -3.65 -3.28
CA ALA A 181 16.94 -2.67 -2.52
C ALA A 181 16.04 -1.54 -1.96
N ALA A 182 15.18 -0.99 -2.81
CA ALA A 182 14.26 0.09 -2.43
C ALA A 182 13.26 -0.35 -1.34
N MET A 183 12.72 -1.57 -1.44
CA MET A 183 11.80 -2.15 -0.45
C MET A 183 12.47 -2.34 0.91
N ARG A 184 13.70 -2.86 0.94
CA ARG A 184 14.46 -3.01 2.20
C ARG A 184 14.75 -1.66 2.85
N HIS A 185 15.10 -0.66 2.05
CA HIS A 185 15.32 0.71 2.52
C HIS A 185 14.04 1.34 3.09
N ALA A 186 12.93 1.27 2.35
CA ALA A 186 11.61 1.73 2.78
C ALA A 186 11.18 1.06 4.09
N ALA A 187 11.36 -0.26 4.20
CA ALA A 187 11.01 -1.03 5.38
C ALA A 187 11.78 -0.57 6.63
N GLN A 188 13.02 -0.08 6.50
CA GLN A 188 13.78 0.42 7.64
C GLN A 188 13.12 1.63 8.30
N GLN A 189 12.49 2.51 7.53
CA GLN A 189 11.76 3.66 8.06
C GLN A 189 10.38 3.26 8.58
N LEU A 190 9.69 2.38 7.85
CA LEU A 190 8.39 1.85 8.24
C LEU A 190 8.45 1.07 9.56
N LEU A 191 9.53 0.32 9.80
CA LEU A 191 9.71 -0.46 11.02
C LEU A 191 9.93 0.38 12.28
N LYS A 192 10.33 1.64 12.13
CA LYS A 192 10.45 2.59 13.25
C LYS A 192 9.11 3.15 13.70
N GLN A 193 8.05 2.96 12.92
CA GLN A 193 6.72 3.47 13.24
C GLN A 193 6.12 2.67 14.42
N PRO A 194 5.46 3.36 15.38
CA PRO A 194 4.91 2.72 16.58
C PRO A 194 3.74 1.77 16.28
N GLU A 195 3.07 1.93 15.13
CA GLU A 195 1.89 1.15 14.75
C GLU A 195 2.21 -0.34 14.61
N ARG A 196 1.34 -1.22 15.11
CA ARG A 196 1.59 -2.67 15.08
C ARG A 196 1.51 -3.22 13.66
N ARG A 197 0.55 -2.77 12.86
CA ARG A 197 0.41 -3.20 11.46
C ARG A 197 1.24 -2.27 10.57
N LYS A 198 1.95 -2.86 9.63
CA LYS A 198 2.83 -2.14 8.70
C LYS A 198 2.55 -2.63 7.29
N LEU A 199 2.31 -1.69 6.39
CA LEU A 199 2.03 -1.97 4.98
C LEU A 199 3.01 -1.20 4.09
N LEU A 200 3.71 -1.92 3.22
CA LEU A 200 4.45 -1.35 2.11
C LEU A 200 3.61 -1.57 0.83
N LEU A 201 3.14 -0.47 0.25
CA LEU A 201 2.38 -0.45 -1.00
C LEU A 201 3.33 -0.05 -2.13
N LEU A 202 3.68 -0.99 -3.00
CA LEU A 202 4.47 -0.74 -4.19
C LEU A 202 3.54 -0.38 -5.36
N VAL A 203 3.84 0.69 -6.07
CA VAL A 203 3.16 1.09 -7.31
C VAL A 203 4.21 1.01 -8.42
N THR A 204 4.01 0.13 -9.40
CA THR A 204 4.95 -0.10 -10.50
C THR A 204 4.22 -0.37 -11.81
N ASP A 205 4.82 0.01 -12.91
CA ASP A 205 4.36 -0.23 -14.27
C ASP A 205 5.02 -1.45 -14.93
N GLY A 206 5.98 -2.10 -14.26
CA GLY A 206 6.80 -3.10 -14.93
C GLY A 206 7.42 -4.16 -14.03
N GLU A 207 8.34 -4.91 -14.64
CA GLU A 207 9.12 -5.96 -13.99
C GLU A 207 10.40 -5.41 -13.36
N PRO A 208 10.91 -6.00 -12.27
CA PRO A 208 12.26 -5.70 -11.78
C PRO A 208 13.30 -5.93 -12.89
N SER A 209 13.96 -4.87 -13.33
CA SER A 209 14.95 -4.88 -14.41
C SER A 209 16.05 -3.85 -14.13
N ASP A 210 17.30 -4.16 -14.45
CA ASP A 210 18.42 -3.21 -14.31
C ASP A 210 19.52 -3.47 -15.34
N ILE A 211 20.23 -2.41 -15.76
CA ILE A 211 21.23 -2.42 -16.83
C ILE A 211 22.40 -3.38 -16.57
N ASP A 212 22.69 -3.65 -15.31
CA ASP A 212 23.82 -4.48 -14.88
C ASP A 212 23.45 -5.96 -14.69
N GLU A 213 22.17 -6.31 -14.84
CA GLU A 213 21.68 -7.67 -14.72
C GLU A 213 21.06 -8.17 -16.03
N ARG A 214 21.59 -9.28 -16.56
CA ARG A 214 21.11 -9.86 -17.82
C ARG A 214 20.07 -10.94 -17.63
N ASP A 215 19.99 -11.53 -16.43
CA ASP A 215 18.98 -12.52 -16.09
C ASP A 215 17.80 -11.86 -15.35
N PRO A 216 16.63 -11.72 -15.99
CA PRO A 216 15.44 -11.15 -15.35
C PRO A 216 15.01 -11.94 -14.10
N GLN A 217 15.33 -13.24 -14.01
CA GLN A 217 14.96 -14.04 -12.85
C GLN A 217 15.71 -13.61 -11.59
N HIS A 218 16.94 -13.11 -11.72
CA HIS A 218 17.74 -12.72 -10.55
C HIS A 218 17.08 -11.58 -9.76
N LEU A 219 16.65 -10.50 -10.43
CA LEU A 219 15.97 -9.37 -9.78
C LEU A 219 14.57 -9.74 -9.27
N ARG A 220 13.87 -10.63 -9.97
CA ARG A 220 12.58 -11.19 -9.48
C ARG A 220 12.79 -12.00 -8.20
N HIS A 221 13.83 -12.83 -8.14
CA HIS A 221 14.18 -13.60 -6.95
C HIS A 221 14.66 -12.71 -5.80
N ASP A 222 15.44 -11.67 -6.07
CA ASP A 222 15.82 -10.69 -5.05
C ASP A 222 14.60 -9.96 -4.49
N THR A 223 13.69 -9.53 -5.35
CA THR A 223 12.45 -8.87 -4.92
C THR A 223 11.58 -9.82 -4.10
N ARG A 224 11.44 -11.08 -4.53
CA ARG A 224 10.75 -12.12 -3.75
C ARG A 224 11.39 -12.32 -2.38
N LYS A 225 12.73 -12.35 -2.34
CA LYS A 225 13.47 -12.50 -1.08
C LYS A 225 13.25 -11.29 -0.16
N ALA A 226 13.22 -10.07 -0.70
CA ALA A 226 12.90 -8.86 0.05
C ALA A 226 11.46 -8.92 0.61
N VAL A 227 10.47 -9.38 -0.17
CA VAL A 227 9.10 -9.59 0.31
C VAL A 227 9.07 -10.56 1.50
N ASP A 228 9.74 -11.70 1.41
CA ASP A 228 9.79 -12.68 2.49
C ASP A 228 10.51 -12.14 3.75
N GLU A 229 11.57 -11.36 3.57
CA GLU A 229 12.28 -10.68 4.67
C GLU A 229 11.37 -9.65 5.37
N LEU A 230 10.64 -8.85 4.60
CA LEU A 230 9.69 -7.87 5.13
C LEU A 230 8.56 -8.57 5.89
N TRP A 231 7.99 -9.63 5.33
CA TRP A 231 6.96 -10.43 5.97
C TRP A 231 7.42 -11.01 7.31
N SER A 232 8.65 -11.57 7.36
CA SER A 232 9.22 -12.10 8.60
C SER A 232 9.40 -11.06 9.71
N ARG A 233 9.45 -9.77 9.32
CA ARG A 233 9.56 -8.61 10.23
C ARG A 233 8.20 -7.95 10.52
N GLY A 234 7.09 -8.56 10.07
CA GLY A 234 5.73 -8.05 10.29
C GLY A 234 5.32 -6.91 9.33
N VAL A 235 6.02 -6.75 8.20
CA VAL A 235 5.64 -5.79 7.16
C VAL A 235 4.90 -6.53 6.04
N MET A 236 3.64 -6.17 5.84
CA MET A 236 2.85 -6.65 4.70
C MET A 236 3.27 -5.88 3.45
N THR A 237 3.37 -6.57 2.32
CA THR A 237 3.71 -5.96 1.03
C THR A 237 2.55 -6.14 0.06
N TYR A 238 2.15 -5.08 -0.62
CA TYR A 238 1.09 -5.11 -1.63
C TYR A 238 1.55 -4.41 -2.90
N CYS A 239 1.29 -4.99 -4.07
CA CYS A 239 1.73 -4.45 -5.36
C CYS A 239 0.54 -3.97 -6.20
N LEU A 240 0.54 -2.68 -6.56
CA LEU A 240 -0.33 -2.11 -7.58
C LEU A 240 0.47 -2.06 -8.88
N THR A 241 0.12 -2.91 -9.85
CA THR A 241 0.80 -2.96 -11.14
C THR A 241 -0.06 -2.38 -12.25
N LEU A 242 0.52 -1.57 -13.14
CA LEU A 242 -0.16 -1.05 -14.34
C LEU A 242 0.00 -1.96 -15.57
N ASP A 243 0.83 -3.00 -15.49
CA ASP A 243 1.06 -3.94 -16.59
C ASP A 243 -0.03 -5.03 -16.62
N ALA A 244 -0.81 -5.04 -17.72
CA ALA A 244 -1.88 -6.00 -17.94
C ALA A 244 -1.39 -7.47 -18.01
N ASN A 245 -0.12 -7.69 -18.35
CA ASN A 245 0.50 -9.01 -18.45
C ASN A 245 1.23 -9.44 -17.18
N ALA A 246 1.18 -8.62 -16.12
CA ALA A 246 2.00 -8.80 -14.93
C ALA A 246 1.61 -9.99 -14.03
N ASP A 247 0.45 -10.59 -14.29
CA ASP A 247 -0.17 -11.62 -13.47
C ASP A 247 0.79 -12.78 -13.13
N SER A 248 1.60 -13.21 -14.11
CA SER A 248 2.45 -14.40 -13.94
C SER A 248 3.68 -14.18 -13.06
N TYR A 249 4.29 -12.99 -13.07
CA TYR A 249 5.51 -12.71 -12.32
C TYR A 249 5.20 -12.03 -10.97
N VAL A 250 4.25 -11.09 -10.91
CA VAL A 250 3.88 -10.39 -9.67
C VAL A 250 3.33 -11.38 -8.66
N LYS A 251 2.50 -12.33 -9.11
CA LYS A 251 1.98 -13.43 -8.30
C LYS A 251 3.09 -14.27 -7.67
N ARG A 252 4.21 -14.50 -8.37
CA ARG A 252 5.36 -15.24 -7.84
C ARG A 252 6.15 -14.44 -6.82
N ILE A 253 6.18 -13.11 -6.94
CA ILE A 253 6.92 -12.20 -6.06
C ILE A 253 6.12 -11.91 -4.77
N PHE A 254 4.88 -11.46 -4.91
CA PHE A 254 4.05 -10.97 -3.79
C PHE A 254 3.08 -12.03 -3.24
N GLY A 255 2.70 -13.03 -4.03
CA GLY A 255 1.70 -14.05 -3.69
C GLY A 255 0.31 -13.74 -4.28
N GLU A 256 -0.58 -14.74 -4.29
CA GLU A 256 -1.85 -14.69 -5.05
C GLU A 256 -2.81 -13.56 -4.64
N ASN A 257 -2.78 -13.11 -3.39
CA ASN A 257 -3.73 -12.12 -2.85
C ASN A 257 -3.10 -10.76 -2.55
N ASN A 258 -1.84 -10.54 -2.93
CA ASN A 258 -1.05 -9.38 -2.53
C ASN A 258 -0.72 -8.44 -3.71
N TYR A 259 -1.53 -8.47 -4.77
CA TYR A 259 -1.39 -7.54 -5.89
C TYR A 259 -2.73 -7.20 -6.54
N THR A 260 -2.72 -6.13 -7.33
CA THR A 260 -3.83 -5.75 -8.22
C THR A 260 -3.27 -5.20 -9.51
N ILE A 261 -3.84 -5.65 -10.62
CA ILE A 261 -3.56 -5.13 -11.96
C ILE A 261 -4.53 -4.00 -12.26
N VAL A 262 -3.98 -2.85 -12.61
CA VAL A 262 -4.67 -1.64 -13.03
C VAL A 262 -4.48 -1.50 -14.53
N ASP A 263 -5.38 -2.07 -15.31
CA ASP A 263 -5.35 -2.05 -16.77
C ASP A 263 -5.78 -0.70 -17.37
N HIS A 264 -6.68 0.01 -16.68
CA HIS A 264 -7.00 1.41 -16.90
C HIS A 264 -7.31 2.07 -15.56
N VAL A 265 -6.95 3.35 -15.37
CA VAL A 265 -7.32 4.08 -14.14
C VAL A 265 -8.85 4.11 -13.95
N ASP A 266 -9.59 4.03 -15.04
CA ASP A 266 -11.06 3.94 -15.05
C ASP A 266 -11.59 2.55 -14.64
N ARG A 267 -10.77 1.49 -14.71
CA ARG A 267 -11.12 0.08 -14.42
C ARG A 267 -10.50 -0.50 -13.15
N LEU A 268 -9.62 0.26 -12.50
CA LEU A 268 -9.27 0.11 -11.07
C LEU A 268 -10.45 -0.25 -10.14
N PRO A 269 -11.70 0.23 -10.37
CA PRO A 269 -12.85 -0.12 -9.54
C PRO A 269 -13.32 -1.59 -9.57
N GLU A 270 -13.07 -2.33 -10.66
CA GLU A 270 -13.74 -3.63 -10.92
C GLU A 270 -12.94 -4.88 -10.51
N LYS A 271 -11.60 -4.78 -10.40
CA LYS A 271 -10.70 -5.95 -10.27
C LYS A 271 -10.14 -6.22 -8.87
N LEU A 272 -10.68 -5.58 -7.83
CA LEU A 272 -10.21 -5.73 -6.45
C LEU A 272 -11.04 -6.77 -5.68
N PRO A 273 -10.40 -7.62 -4.85
CA PRO A 273 -11.10 -8.68 -4.11
C PRO A 273 -12.19 -8.09 -3.23
N THR A 274 -13.35 -8.75 -3.25
CA THR A 274 -14.52 -8.42 -2.42
C THR A 274 -14.37 -9.00 -1.02
#